data_AF-A0A202DZK2-F1
#
_entry.id   AF-A0A202DZK2-F1
#
_cell.length_a   1.000
_cell.length_b   1.000
_cell.length_c   1.000
_cell.angle_alpha   90.00
_cell.angle_beta   90.00
_cell.angle_gamma   90.00
#
_symmetry.space_group_name_H-M   'P 1'
#
loop_
_entity.id
_entity.type
_entity.pdbx_description
1 polymer ?
#
loop_
_entity_poly.entity_id
_entity_poly.type
_entity_poly.pdbx_seq_one_letter_code
_entity_poly.pdbx_strand_id
1 'polypeptide(L)'
;MNLSKLQLERLLKIGSCFIISLATVILYHSSLDNPIAFDSDNVLSLKISGKYFKSLFFLEQRWVNHLSFSLINQSTIDSLYFQRLFNTVLHLFNSILIMYLLNTLSQTHLFKDKTISKNQTLALASLAGLLFAVHSVSVYGIAYLIQRSIALSTMFAILSFIFYIKSLNQKTTLYLILSILAYFFSLHSKEHSVMLPLFLMAYTYIFYGINLDNL
;
A
#
# COMPACT_ATOMS: atom_id res chain seq x y z
N MET A 1 8.18 2.06 -31.04
CA MET A 1 7.22 2.78 -30.15
C MET A 1 7.59 4.26 -30.20
N ASN A 2 6.67 5.15 -30.58
CA ASN A 2 6.98 6.55 -30.85
C ASN A 2 7.35 7.29 -29.53
N LEU A 3 8.49 7.99 -29.47
CA LEU A 3 8.96 8.66 -28.24
C LEU A 3 7.90 9.58 -27.60
N SER A 4 7.09 10.22 -28.43
CA SER A 4 5.96 11.07 -28.01
C SER A 4 4.88 10.32 -27.21
N LYS A 5 4.59 9.05 -27.55
CA LYS A 5 3.60 8.23 -26.84
C LYS A 5 4.10 7.83 -25.44
N LEU A 6 5.37 7.47 -25.32
CA LEU A 6 5.97 7.12 -24.03
C LEU A 6 6.04 8.34 -23.10
N GLN A 7 6.38 9.50 -23.64
CA GLN A 7 6.37 10.77 -22.91
C GLN A 7 4.96 11.12 -22.42
N LEU A 8 3.94 10.99 -23.27
CA LEU A 8 2.55 11.23 -22.89
C LEU A 8 2.09 10.29 -21.76
N GLU A 9 2.34 8.98 -21.88
CA GLU A 9 1.99 8.01 -20.81
C GLU A 9 2.68 8.37 -19.48
N ARG A 10 3.93 8.80 -19.52
CA ARG A 10 4.67 9.23 -18.32
C ARG A 10 4.06 10.49 -17.70
N LEU A 11 3.70 11.49 -18.52
CA LEU A 11 3.05 12.72 -18.06
C LEU A 11 1.68 12.44 -17.44
N LEU A 12 0.88 11.56 -18.04
CA LEU A 12 -0.43 11.16 -17.50
C LEU A 12 -0.30 10.48 -16.14
N LYS A 13 0.71 9.62 -15.94
CA LYS A 13 0.99 8.99 -14.64
C LYS A 13 1.38 10.03 -13.58
N ILE A 14 2.28 10.95 -13.93
CA ILE A 14 2.71 12.02 -13.02
C ILE A 14 1.53 12.91 -12.64
N GLY A 15 0.74 13.33 -13.64
CA GLY A 15 -0.47 14.12 -13.42
C GLY A 15 -1.47 13.40 -12.51
N SER A 16 -1.68 12.10 -12.70
CA SER A 16 -2.55 11.28 -11.84
C SER A 16 -2.04 11.22 -10.40
N CYS A 17 -0.74 10.96 -10.19
CA CYS A 17 -0.13 10.98 -8.85
C CYS A 17 -0.26 12.35 -8.18
N PHE A 18 -0.11 13.44 -8.95
CA PHE A 18 -0.25 14.80 -8.45
C PHE A 18 -1.68 15.09 -8.00
N ILE A 19 -2.69 14.71 -8.81
CA ILE A 19 -4.11 14.89 -8.48
C ILE A 19 -4.47 14.11 -7.22
N ILE A 20 -4.06 12.84 -7.11
CA ILE A 20 -4.31 12.01 -5.91
C ILE A 20 -3.66 12.64 -4.68
N SER A 21 -2.42 13.10 -4.79
CA SER A 21 -1.70 13.79 -3.72
C SER A 21 -2.43 15.05 -3.26
N LEU A 22 -2.82 15.90 -4.22
CA LEU A 22 -3.50 17.16 -3.93
C LEU A 22 -4.85 16.92 -3.24
N ALA A 23 -5.65 15.98 -3.75
CA ALA A 23 -6.94 15.64 -3.14
C ALA A 23 -6.76 15.13 -1.71
N THR A 24 -5.76 14.27 -1.46
CA THR A 24 -5.47 13.74 -0.12
C THR A 24 -5.08 14.87 0.84
N VAL A 25 -4.18 15.77 0.44
CA VAL A 25 -3.75 16.91 1.28
C VAL A 25 -4.94 17.82 1.59
N ILE A 26 -5.71 18.22 0.58
CA ILE A 26 -6.87 19.10 0.77
C ILE A 26 -7.86 18.51 1.79
N LEU A 27 -8.16 17.21 1.70
CA LEU A 27 -9.14 16.57 2.57
C LEU A 27 -8.64 16.35 4.01
N TYR A 28 -7.37 16.00 4.21
CA TYR A 28 -6.91 15.49 5.50
C TYR A 28 -5.99 16.45 6.27
N HIS A 29 -5.44 17.51 5.66
CA HIS A 29 -4.52 18.42 6.37
C HIS A 29 -5.13 19.05 7.63
N SER A 30 -6.40 19.47 7.56
CA SER A 30 -7.11 20.09 8.68
C SER A 30 -7.40 19.12 9.83
N SER A 31 -7.37 17.82 9.57
CA SER A 31 -7.66 16.78 10.57
C SER A 31 -6.45 16.37 11.42
N LEU A 32 -5.24 16.82 11.05
CA LEU A 32 -4.01 16.41 11.70
C LEU A 32 -3.95 16.86 13.17
N ASP A 33 -4.49 18.04 13.48
CA ASP A 33 -4.48 18.65 14.82
C ASP A 33 -5.73 18.36 15.67
N ASN A 34 -6.65 17.54 15.17
CA ASN A 34 -7.88 17.25 15.91
C ASN A 34 -7.60 16.54 17.25
N PRO A 35 -8.46 16.66 18.27
CA PRO A 35 -8.32 15.88 19.50
C PRO A 35 -8.44 14.38 19.22
N ILE A 36 -7.99 13.56 20.17
CA ILE A 36 -8.16 12.10 20.13
C ILE A 36 -9.63 11.79 20.41
N ALA A 37 -10.22 10.89 19.61
CA ALA A 37 -11.61 10.47 19.79
C ALA A 37 -11.73 9.01 20.21
N PHE A 38 -11.07 8.08 19.51
CA PHE A 38 -11.27 6.63 19.67
C PHE A 38 -9.99 5.85 19.99
N ASP A 39 -8.83 6.49 19.97
CA ASP A 39 -7.57 5.83 20.34
C ASP A 39 -7.39 5.83 21.86
N SER A 40 -6.85 4.74 22.38
CA SER A 40 -6.42 4.64 23.78
C SER A 40 -5.05 5.28 23.99
N ASP A 41 -4.84 5.90 25.16
CA ASP A 41 -3.56 6.51 25.58
C ASP A 41 -2.34 5.58 25.45
N ASN A 42 -2.57 4.27 25.47
CA ASN A 42 -1.55 3.23 25.30
C ASN A 42 -0.75 3.35 23.99
N VAL A 43 -1.34 3.88 22.91
CA VAL A 43 -0.64 4.03 21.61
C VAL A 43 0.32 5.22 21.62
N LEU A 44 -0.06 6.30 22.30
CA LEU A 44 0.73 7.52 22.39
C LEU A 44 1.86 7.41 23.44
N SER A 45 1.71 6.51 24.41
CA SER A 45 2.75 6.19 25.39
C SER A 45 3.76 5.15 24.92
N LEU A 46 3.63 4.59 23.71
CA LEU A 46 4.61 3.66 23.12
C LEU A 46 5.95 4.37 22.87
N LYS A 47 6.86 4.29 23.82
CA LYS A 47 8.28 4.61 23.58
C LYS A 47 9.01 3.37 23.06
N ILE A 48 10.10 3.57 22.33
CA ILE A 48 11.01 2.46 22.01
C ILE A 48 11.50 1.88 23.34
N SER A 49 10.92 0.75 23.72
CA SER A 49 11.52 -0.13 24.71
C SER A 49 12.52 -1.01 23.97
N GLY A 50 13.63 -1.35 24.63
CA GLY A 50 14.60 -2.31 24.10
C GLY A 50 14.01 -3.67 23.72
N LYS A 51 12.74 -3.93 24.09
CA LYS A 51 11.97 -5.10 23.70
C LYS A 51 11.81 -5.22 22.18
N TYR A 52 11.49 -4.14 21.47
CA TYR A 52 11.22 -4.20 20.01
C TYR A 52 12.48 -4.31 19.14
N PHE A 53 13.64 -3.90 19.67
CA PHE A 53 14.94 -4.12 19.01
C PHE A 53 15.53 -5.50 19.35
N LYS A 54 15.36 -5.98 20.59
CA LYS A 54 15.73 -7.35 20.97
C LYS A 54 14.81 -8.40 20.34
N SER A 55 13.60 -8.02 19.91
CA SER A 55 12.62 -8.89 19.25
C SER A 55 12.75 -8.95 17.73
N LEU A 56 13.85 -8.49 17.11
CA LEU A 56 14.10 -8.72 15.68
C LEU A 56 13.93 -10.20 15.26
N PHE A 57 14.02 -11.12 16.24
CA PHE A 57 13.82 -12.56 16.07
C PHE A 57 12.61 -13.15 16.81
N PHE A 58 11.86 -12.36 17.59
CA PHE A 58 10.60 -12.80 18.22
C PHE A 58 9.46 -12.03 17.58
N LEU A 59 8.78 -12.72 16.66
CA LEU A 59 7.66 -12.28 15.83
C LEU A 59 6.45 -11.87 16.68
N GLU A 60 6.56 -10.79 17.46
CA GLU A 60 5.43 -10.26 18.22
C GLU A 60 4.32 -9.81 17.26
N GLN A 61 3.07 -10.09 17.65
CA GLN A 61 1.91 -9.69 16.87
C GLN A 61 1.97 -8.17 16.59
N ARG A 62 1.84 -7.78 15.33
CA ARG A 62 1.84 -6.37 14.87
C ARG A 62 3.16 -5.63 15.13
N TRP A 63 4.30 -6.33 15.18
CA TRP A 63 5.64 -5.73 15.38
C TRP A 63 5.91 -4.52 14.47
N VAL A 64 5.56 -4.58 13.18
CA VAL A 64 5.79 -3.49 12.22
C VAL A 64 5.01 -2.23 12.62
N ASN A 65 3.76 -2.43 13.08
CA ASN A 65 2.93 -1.34 13.58
C ASN A 65 3.54 -0.71 14.84
N HIS A 66 3.94 -1.53 15.82
CA HIS A 66 4.56 -1.04 17.06
C HIS A 66 5.87 -0.28 16.82
N LEU A 67 6.71 -0.78 15.90
CA LEU A 67 7.94 -0.12 15.50
C LEU A 67 7.65 1.27 14.91
N SER A 68 6.66 1.38 14.02
CA SER A 68 6.29 2.67 13.41
C SER A 68 5.84 3.71 14.43
N PHE A 69 5.05 3.32 15.44
CA PHE A 69 4.63 4.22 16.53
C PHE A 69 5.82 4.68 17.35
N SER A 70 6.67 3.73 17.73
CA SER A 70 7.77 3.99 18.64
C SER A 70 8.84 4.90 18.02
N LEU A 71 9.10 4.76 16.71
CA LEU A 71 10.02 5.64 15.97
C LEU A 71 9.56 7.11 15.98
N ILE A 72 8.27 7.37 15.84
CA ILE A 72 7.72 8.73 15.85
C ILE A 72 7.67 9.29 17.28
N ASN A 73 7.30 8.47 18.26
CA ASN A 73 7.25 8.88 19.67
C ASN A 73 8.63 9.14 20.29
N GLN A 74 9.72 8.72 19.64
CA GLN A 74 11.09 9.06 20.08
C GLN A 74 11.51 10.49 19.74
N SER A 75 10.97 11.06 18.67
CA SER A 75 11.57 12.22 18.03
C SER A 75 10.95 13.56 18.42
N THR A 76 9.78 13.63 19.08
CA THR A 76 9.03 14.91 19.22
C THR A 76 8.09 15.03 20.44
N ILE A 77 7.80 16.29 20.80
CA ILE A 77 6.83 16.72 21.83
C ILE A 77 5.37 16.70 21.28
N ASP A 78 5.17 16.88 19.96
CA ASP A 78 3.86 16.80 19.28
C ASP A 78 3.62 15.44 18.59
N SER A 79 3.74 14.37 19.36
CA SER A 79 3.60 13.00 18.84
C SER A 79 2.31 12.80 18.02
N LEU A 80 1.16 13.31 18.46
CA LEU A 80 -0.13 13.06 17.80
C LEU A 80 -0.18 13.56 16.35
N TYR A 81 0.24 14.80 16.09
CA TYR A 81 0.24 15.38 14.75
C TYR A 81 1.06 14.53 13.79
N PHE A 82 2.30 14.19 14.18
CA PHE A 82 3.20 13.40 13.34
C PHE A 82 2.72 11.95 13.16
N GLN A 83 2.05 11.37 14.16
CA GLN A 83 1.45 10.04 14.02
C GLN A 83 0.32 10.04 12.98
N ARG A 84 -0.49 11.10 12.92
CA ARG A 84 -1.53 11.24 11.90
C ARG A 84 -0.98 11.61 10.54
N LEU A 85 0.02 12.48 10.48
CA LEU A 85 0.72 12.81 9.24
C LEU A 85 1.29 11.53 8.61
N PHE A 86 1.89 10.65 9.41
CA PHE A 86 2.36 9.35 8.94
C PHE A 86 1.23 8.48 8.38
N ASN A 87 0.07 8.42 9.05
CA ASN A 87 -1.09 7.70 8.52
C ASN A 87 -1.62 8.29 7.21
N THR A 88 -1.67 9.62 7.10
CA THR A 88 -2.06 10.33 5.86
C THR A 88 -1.09 10.03 4.72
N VAL A 89 0.22 10.02 5.01
CA VAL A 89 1.24 9.63 4.04
C VAL A 89 1.05 8.16 3.61
N LEU A 90 0.83 7.24 4.55
CA LEU A 90 0.53 5.84 4.23
C LEU A 90 -0.73 5.70 3.36
N HIS A 91 -1.79 6.46 3.66
CA HIS A 91 -3.03 6.46 2.87
C HIS A 91 -2.78 6.96 1.44
N LEU A 92 -1.98 8.01 1.28
CA LEU A 92 -1.54 8.50 -0.02
C LEU A 92 -0.77 7.41 -0.80
N PHE A 93 0.20 6.76 -0.16
CA PHE A 93 0.96 5.67 -0.77
C PHE A 93 0.03 4.52 -1.21
N ASN A 94 -0.90 4.10 -0.36
CA ASN A 94 -1.89 3.08 -0.72
C ASN A 94 -2.74 3.49 -1.93
N SER A 95 -3.20 4.73 -1.98
CA SER A 95 -3.99 5.27 -3.11
C SER A 95 -3.23 5.20 -4.44
N ILE A 96 -1.95 5.60 -4.41
CA ILE A 96 -1.06 5.54 -5.59
C ILE A 96 -0.74 4.09 -5.96
N LEU A 97 -0.51 3.22 -4.97
CA LEU A 97 -0.23 1.81 -5.19
C LEU A 97 -1.43 1.05 -5.79
N ILE A 98 -2.66 1.39 -5.39
CA ILE A 98 -3.88 0.86 -6.02
C ILE A 98 -3.93 1.22 -7.49
N MET A 99 -3.72 2.50 -7.84
CA MET A 99 -3.62 2.93 -9.24
C MET A 99 -2.54 2.12 -9.99
N TYR A 100 -1.35 1.95 -9.39
CA TYR A 100 -0.27 1.22 -10.03
C TYR A 100 -0.60 -0.28 -10.21
N LEU A 101 -1.17 -0.93 -9.19
CA LEU A 101 -1.58 -2.33 -9.24
C LEU A 101 -2.62 -2.55 -10.32
N LEU A 102 -3.69 -1.74 -10.36
CA LEU A 102 -4.75 -1.87 -11.36
C LEU A 102 -4.23 -1.65 -12.78
N ASN A 103 -3.42 -0.61 -13.00
CA ASN A 103 -2.77 -0.39 -14.29
C ASN A 103 -1.81 -1.55 -14.66
N THR A 104 -1.18 -2.21 -13.69
CA THR A 104 -0.32 -3.39 -13.94
C THR A 104 -1.16 -4.62 -14.30
N LEU A 105 -2.23 -4.89 -13.56
CA LEU A 105 -3.17 -6.00 -13.80
C LEU A 105 -3.81 -5.91 -15.18
N SER A 106 -4.23 -4.72 -15.59
CA SER A 106 -4.84 -4.50 -16.91
C SER A 106 -3.90 -4.69 -18.09
N GLN A 107 -2.59 -4.74 -17.87
CA GLN A 107 -1.60 -4.98 -18.92
C GLN A 107 -1.29 -6.47 -19.12
N THR A 108 -1.87 -7.34 -18.28
CA THR A 108 -1.77 -8.79 -18.38
C THR A 108 -2.54 -9.33 -19.59
N HIS A 109 -2.20 -10.54 -20.04
CA HIS A 109 -2.66 -11.08 -21.33
C HIS A 109 -4.19 -11.25 -21.44
N LEU A 110 -4.91 -11.49 -20.35
CA LEU A 110 -6.37 -11.66 -20.36
C LEU A 110 -7.15 -10.35 -20.57
N PHE A 111 -6.61 -9.21 -20.12
CA PHE A 111 -7.26 -7.91 -20.27
C PHE A 111 -6.75 -7.11 -21.48
N LYS A 112 -5.95 -7.74 -22.36
CA LYS A 112 -5.60 -7.19 -23.68
C LYS A 112 -6.78 -7.30 -24.65
N ASP A 113 -7.96 -6.91 -24.21
CA ASP A 113 -9.05 -6.60 -25.12
C ASP A 113 -8.61 -5.41 -25.98
N LYS A 114 -8.62 -5.56 -27.31
CA LYS A 114 -8.19 -4.51 -28.25
C LYS A 114 -9.11 -3.27 -28.21
N THR A 115 -10.21 -3.33 -27.47
CA THR A 115 -11.24 -2.29 -27.37
C THR A 115 -10.84 -1.16 -26.41
N ILE A 116 -10.10 -1.45 -25.34
CA ILE A 116 -9.69 -0.44 -24.34
C ILE A 116 -8.23 -0.05 -24.56
N SER A 117 -8.00 1.23 -24.80
CA SER A 117 -6.66 1.79 -24.95
C SER A 117 -5.93 1.86 -23.61
N LYS A 118 -4.59 1.77 -23.63
CA LYS A 118 -3.73 1.94 -22.44
C LYS A 118 -4.03 3.22 -21.65
N ASN A 119 -4.38 4.31 -22.33
CA ASN A 119 -4.70 5.58 -21.69
C ASN A 119 -6.04 5.52 -20.94
N GLN A 120 -7.06 4.85 -21.50
CA GLN A 120 -8.34 4.62 -20.81
C GLN A 120 -8.14 3.72 -19.59
N THR A 121 -7.35 2.67 -19.74
CA THR A 121 -6.96 1.79 -18.64
C THR A 121 -6.27 2.55 -17.51
N LEU A 122 -5.30 3.41 -17.84
CA LEU A 122 -4.64 4.27 -16.87
C LEU A 122 -5.63 5.21 -16.21
N ALA A 123 -6.54 5.84 -16.97
CA ALA A 123 -7.55 6.73 -16.42
C ALA A 123 -8.49 6.03 -15.42
N LEU A 124 -8.92 4.80 -15.72
CA LEU A 124 -9.74 3.99 -14.80
C LEU A 124 -8.96 3.61 -13.54
N ALA A 125 -7.68 3.23 -13.68
CA ALA A 125 -6.83 2.94 -12.54
C ALA A 125 -6.58 4.19 -11.67
N SER A 126 -6.39 5.36 -12.30
CA SER A 126 -6.26 6.65 -11.61
C SER A 126 -7.53 7.03 -10.88
N LEU A 127 -8.70 6.80 -11.49
CA LEU A 127 -9.99 7.03 -10.86
C LEU A 127 -10.16 6.13 -9.63
N ALA A 128 -9.81 4.85 -9.71
CA ALA A 128 -9.87 3.95 -8.56
C ALA A 128 -8.95 4.39 -7.41
N GLY A 129 -7.71 4.81 -7.71
CA GLY A 129 -6.80 5.39 -6.72
C GLY A 129 -7.35 6.67 -6.09
N LEU A 130 -7.95 7.56 -6.90
CA LEU A 130 -8.58 8.78 -6.42
C LEU A 130 -9.81 8.49 -5.56
N LEU A 131 -10.68 7.57 -5.98
CA LEU A 131 -11.85 7.15 -5.21
C LEU A 131 -11.43 6.58 -3.86
N PHE A 132 -10.38 5.75 -3.81
CA PHE A 132 -9.83 5.27 -2.55
C PHE A 132 -9.27 6.41 -1.69
N ALA A 133 -8.58 7.38 -2.31
CA ALA A 133 -8.03 8.54 -1.60
C ALA A 133 -9.11 9.37 -0.91
N VAL A 134 -10.24 9.63 -1.59
CA VAL A 134 -11.33 10.51 -1.09
C VAL A 134 -12.41 9.78 -0.30
N HIS A 135 -12.40 8.44 -0.26
CA HIS A 135 -13.45 7.65 0.36
C HIS A 135 -13.58 7.94 1.87
N SER A 136 -14.78 8.18 2.38
CA SER A 136 -14.99 8.57 3.80
C SER A 136 -14.45 7.57 4.82
N VAL A 137 -14.42 6.27 4.48
CA VAL A 137 -13.82 5.23 5.36
C VAL A 137 -12.33 5.46 5.63
N SER A 138 -11.59 6.17 4.77
CA SER A 138 -10.16 6.45 5.02
C SER A 138 -9.93 7.37 6.23
N VAL A 139 -10.95 8.15 6.63
CA VAL A 139 -10.91 8.95 7.87
C VAL A 139 -10.60 8.05 9.07
N TYR A 140 -11.10 6.81 9.07
CA TYR A 140 -10.78 5.85 10.12
C TYR A 140 -9.30 5.45 10.12
N GLY A 141 -8.71 5.22 8.94
CA GLY A 141 -7.28 4.89 8.82
C GLY A 141 -6.35 6.03 9.22
N ILE A 142 -6.79 7.28 9.08
CA ILE A 142 -6.01 8.48 9.37
C ILE A 142 -6.18 8.92 10.83
N ALA A 143 -7.43 9.09 11.27
CA ALA A 143 -7.75 9.66 12.57
C ALA A 143 -7.59 8.65 13.72
N TYR A 144 -7.84 7.35 13.47
CA TYR A 144 -7.73 6.29 14.47
C TYR A 144 -6.38 5.63 14.29
N LEU A 145 -5.41 6.07 15.07
CA LEU A 145 -4.02 5.62 15.01
C LEU A 145 -3.91 4.10 15.03
N ILE A 146 -4.71 3.39 15.85
CA ILE A 146 -4.69 1.92 15.94
C ILE A 146 -4.91 1.24 14.57
N GLN A 147 -5.63 1.88 13.65
CA GLN A 147 -5.89 1.36 12.31
C GLN A 147 -4.68 1.43 11.37
N ARG A 148 -3.58 2.08 11.77
CA ARG A 148 -2.31 2.05 11.04
C ARG A 148 -1.86 0.63 10.69
N SER A 149 -2.12 -0.32 11.58
CA SER A 149 -1.85 -1.75 11.35
C SER A 149 -2.47 -2.26 10.04
N ILE A 150 -3.70 -1.83 9.73
CA ILE A 150 -4.41 -2.16 8.49
C ILE A 150 -3.78 -1.41 7.31
N ALA A 151 -3.51 -0.11 7.45
CA ALA A 151 -2.92 0.70 6.38
C ALA A 151 -1.54 0.17 5.92
N LEU A 152 -0.68 -0.21 6.88
CA LEU A 152 0.61 -0.85 6.61
C LEU A 152 0.43 -2.22 5.94
N SER A 153 -0.49 -3.04 6.47
CA SER A 153 -0.76 -4.37 5.91
C SER A 153 -1.24 -4.28 4.46
N THR A 154 -2.15 -3.35 4.15
CA THR A 154 -2.61 -3.04 2.78
C THR A 154 -1.46 -2.63 1.87
N MET A 155 -0.60 -1.71 2.31
CA MET A 155 0.54 -1.23 1.51
C MET A 155 1.47 -2.37 1.12
N PHE A 156 1.88 -3.17 2.10
CA PHE A 156 2.76 -4.30 1.88
C PHE A 156 2.09 -5.42 1.09
N ALA A 157 0.78 -5.66 1.25
CA ALA A 157 0.04 -6.63 0.46
C ALA A 157 -0.02 -6.23 -1.02
N ILE A 158 -0.30 -4.95 -1.31
CA ILE A 158 -0.32 -4.44 -2.70
C ILE A 158 1.08 -4.52 -3.32
N LEU A 159 2.13 -4.13 -2.58
CA LEU A 159 3.52 -4.26 -3.04
C LEU A 159 3.88 -5.73 -3.33
N SER A 160 3.52 -6.64 -2.44
CA SER A 160 3.73 -8.08 -2.61
C SER A 160 3.06 -8.58 -3.89
N PHE A 161 1.82 -8.16 -4.15
CA PHE A 161 1.09 -8.51 -5.37
C PHE A 161 1.77 -7.92 -6.62
N ILE A 162 2.13 -6.65 -6.60
CA ILE A 162 2.84 -5.99 -7.71
C ILE A 162 4.14 -6.72 -8.05
N PHE A 163 4.95 -7.04 -7.05
CA PHE A 163 6.21 -7.76 -7.26
C PHE A 163 5.97 -9.18 -7.75
N TYR A 164 4.94 -9.87 -7.27
CA TYR A 164 4.56 -11.18 -7.78
C TYR A 164 4.18 -11.16 -9.26
N ILE A 165 3.37 -10.18 -9.69
CA ILE A 165 3.05 -10.00 -11.12
C ILE A 165 4.32 -9.72 -11.93
N LYS A 166 5.25 -8.92 -11.39
CA LYS A 166 6.53 -8.65 -12.05
C LYS A 166 7.43 -9.89 -12.12
N SER A 167 7.48 -10.73 -11.10
CA SER A 167 8.28 -11.96 -11.12
C SER A 167 7.77 -12.92 -12.18
N LEU A 168 6.45 -13.06 -12.33
CA LEU A 168 5.86 -13.90 -13.37
C LEU A 168 6.14 -13.37 -14.78
N ASN A 169 5.99 -12.06 -15.01
CA ASN A 169 6.19 -11.46 -16.32
C ASN A 169 7.65 -11.37 -16.76
N GLN A 170 8.56 -11.08 -15.83
CA GLN A 170 9.98 -10.88 -16.13
C GLN A 170 10.83 -12.12 -15.82
N LYS A 171 10.24 -13.16 -15.23
CA LYS A 171 10.91 -14.39 -14.79
C LYS A 171 12.13 -14.13 -13.91
N THR A 172 12.01 -13.18 -12.97
CA THR A 172 13.10 -12.82 -12.05
C THR A 172 12.81 -13.29 -10.63
N THR A 173 13.79 -13.94 -10.02
CA THR A 173 13.76 -14.38 -8.62
C THR A 173 13.82 -13.20 -7.66
N LEU A 174 14.46 -12.09 -8.04
CA LEU A 174 14.51 -10.88 -7.23
C LEU A 174 13.11 -10.35 -6.90
N TYR A 175 12.22 -10.26 -7.89
CA TYR A 175 10.85 -9.80 -7.64
C TYR A 175 10.05 -10.80 -6.79
N LEU A 176 10.32 -12.11 -6.92
CA LEU A 176 9.68 -13.10 -6.06
C LEU A 176 10.14 -12.94 -4.61
N ILE A 177 11.44 -12.74 -4.37
CA ILE A 177 11.98 -12.45 -3.04
C ILE A 177 11.37 -11.17 -2.47
N LEU A 178 11.30 -10.09 -3.25
CA LEU A 178 10.66 -8.85 -2.82
C LEU A 178 9.17 -9.03 -2.52
N SER A 179 8.47 -9.89 -3.27
CA SER A 179 7.07 -10.24 -3.01
C SER A 179 6.90 -10.96 -1.67
N ILE A 180 7.76 -11.95 -1.38
CA ILE A 180 7.77 -12.71 -0.13
C ILE A 180 8.10 -11.80 1.06
N LEU A 181 9.12 -10.94 0.92
CA LEU A 181 9.49 -9.97 1.96
C LEU A 181 8.35 -8.99 2.24
N ALA A 182 7.71 -8.47 1.20
CA ALA A 182 6.55 -7.60 1.36
C ALA A 182 5.37 -8.36 2.04
N TYR A 183 5.09 -9.60 1.66
CA TYR A 183 4.10 -10.42 2.36
C TYR A 183 4.42 -10.61 3.84
N PHE A 184 5.68 -10.89 4.18
CA PHE A 184 6.13 -11.01 5.56
C PHE A 184 5.82 -9.73 6.37
N PHE A 185 6.13 -8.55 5.83
CA PHE A 185 5.80 -7.28 6.50
C PHE A 185 4.30 -7.02 6.58
N SER A 186 3.53 -7.45 5.58
CA SER A 186 2.06 -7.35 5.61
C SER A 186 1.46 -8.18 6.76
N LEU A 187 1.92 -9.43 6.92
CA LEU A 187 1.51 -10.35 7.98
C LEU A 187 1.85 -9.82 9.37
N HIS A 188 3.04 -9.25 9.52
CA HIS A 188 3.49 -8.65 10.77
C HIS A 188 2.95 -7.22 11.01
N SER A 189 2.17 -6.69 10.07
CA SER A 189 1.37 -5.47 10.27
C SER A 189 -0.04 -5.82 10.71
N LYS A 190 -0.68 -6.84 10.10
CA LYS A 190 -2.00 -7.33 10.48
C LYS A 190 -2.23 -8.79 10.05
N GLU A 191 -2.80 -9.57 10.95
CA GLU A 191 -3.09 -11.00 10.80
C GLU A 191 -3.99 -11.36 9.60
N HIS A 192 -4.91 -10.47 9.20
CA HIS A 192 -5.83 -10.71 8.07
C HIS A 192 -5.12 -10.95 6.72
N SER A 193 -3.89 -10.46 6.57
CA SER A 193 -3.13 -10.64 5.33
C SER A 193 -2.64 -12.07 5.11
N VAL A 194 -2.86 -13.00 6.05
CA VAL A 194 -2.62 -14.45 5.86
C VAL A 194 -3.32 -15.02 4.61
N MET A 195 -4.37 -14.36 4.12
CA MET A 195 -5.08 -14.74 2.89
C MET A 195 -4.35 -14.33 1.60
N LEU A 196 -3.30 -13.50 1.67
CA LEU A 196 -2.62 -12.98 0.48
C LEU A 196 -2.06 -14.08 -0.44
N PRO A 197 -1.40 -15.14 0.06
CA PRO A 197 -0.92 -16.23 -0.80
C PRO A 197 -2.05 -16.90 -1.58
N LEU A 198 -3.24 -17.04 -0.98
CA LEU A 198 -4.42 -17.60 -1.66
C LEU A 198 -4.86 -16.70 -2.83
N PHE A 199 -4.85 -15.37 -2.65
CA PHE A 199 -5.15 -14.44 -3.74
C PHE A 199 -4.10 -14.47 -4.86
N LEU A 200 -2.82 -14.61 -4.52
CA LEU A 200 -1.74 -14.76 -5.51
C LEU A 200 -1.88 -16.08 -6.29
N MET A 201 -2.21 -17.18 -5.61
CA MET A 201 -2.50 -18.47 -6.24
C MET A 201 -3.71 -18.38 -7.17
N ALA A 202 -4.80 -17.76 -6.72
CA ALA A 202 -5.99 -17.54 -7.55
C ALA A 202 -5.66 -16.69 -8.79
N TYR A 203 -4.83 -15.66 -8.63
CA TYR A 203 -4.32 -14.88 -9.75
C TYR A 203 -3.51 -15.75 -10.72
N THR A 204 -2.55 -16.53 -10.25
CA THR A 204 -1.76 -17.41 -11.14
C THR A 204 -2.63 -18.43 -11.85
N TYR A 205 -3.58 -19.04 -11.12
CA TYR A 205 -4.55 -19.97 -11.68
C TYR A 205 -5.33 -19.35 -12.84
N ILE A 206 -5.91 -18.15 -12.63
CA ILE A 206 -6.75 -17.48 -13.62
C ILE A 206 -5.92 -17.02 -14.83
N PHE A 207 -4.75 -16.42 -14.61
CA PHE A 207 -3.99 -15.71 -15.66
C PHE A 207 -2.92 -16.56 -16.36
N TYR A 208 -2.39 -17.59 -15.71
CA TYR A 208 -1.29 -18.41 -16.21
C TYR A 208 -1.63 -19.92 -16.24
N GLY A 209 -2.77 -20.33 -15.67
CA GLY A 209 -3.14 -21.73 -15.49
C GLY A 209 -2.28 -22.43 -14.44
N ILE A 210 -2.64 -23.68 -14.09
CA ILE A 210 -1.76 -24.57 -13.32
C ILE A 210 -0.90 -25.32 -14.34
N ASN A 211 0.35 -24.91 -14.50
CA ASN A 211 1.35 -25.72 -15.17
C ASN A 211 2.54 -25.83 -14.24
N LEU A 212 2.99 -27.05 -13.92
CA LEU A 212 4.08 -27.29 -12.95
C LEU A 212 5.40 -26.62 -13.39
N ASP A 213 5.53 -26.28 -14.67
CA ASP A 213 6.68 -25.56 -15.25
C ASP A 213 6.67 -24.05 -14.96
N ASN A 214 5.58 -23.50 -14.40
CA ASN A 214 5.40 -22.08 -14.07
C ASN A 214 5.46 -21.77 -12.56
N LEU A 215 5.64 -22.79 -11.71
CA LEU A 215 5.79 -22.69 -10.25
C LEU A 215 7.26 -22.78 -9.84
#